data_AF-A0A519WDM1-F1
#
_entry.id   AF-A0A519WDM1-F1
#
_cell.length_a   1.000
_cell.length_b   1.000
_cell.length_c   1.000
_cell.angle_alpha   90.00
_cell.angle_beta   90.00
_cell.angle_gamma   90.00
#
_symmetry.space_group_name_H-M   'P 1'
#
loop_
_entity.id
_entity.type
_entity.pdbx_description
1 polymer ?
#
loop_
_entity_poly.entity_id
_entity_poly.type
_entity_poly.pdbx_seq_one_letter_code
_entity_poly.pdbx_strand_id
1 'polypeptide(L)' 'SDILVYNTAGEKLMLIECKAPKVKITASVFEQASRYNSIHQAKWIVLTNGLQHVYAKMDVEKGSFVFTQEMPDYLDL' A
#
# COMPACT_ATOMS: atom_id res chain seq x y z
N SER A 1 4.65 9.26 0.78
CA SER A 1 4.35 8.19 1.73
C SER A 1 4.42 8.74 3.12
N ASP A 2 3.40 8.45 3.93
CA ASP A 2 3.36 8.85 5.33
C ASP A 2 4.09 7.81 6.19
N ILE A 3 4.00 6.53 5.81
CA ILE A 3 4.66 5.42 6.51
C ILE A 3 5.27 4.47 5.47
N LEU A 4 6.51 4.03 5.74
CA LEU A 4 7.16 2.93 5.05
C LEU A 4 7.51 1.85 6.07
N VAL A 5 7.10 0.61 5.79
CA VAL A 5 7.40 -0.56 6.62
C VAL A 5 8.56 -1.30 5.99
N TYR A 6 9.53 -1.67 6.82
CA TYR A 6 10.73 -2.39 6.42
C TYR A 6 10.81 -3.71 7.18
N ASN A 7 11.40 -4.73 6.56
CA ASN A 7 11.87 -5.90 7.30
C ASN A 7 13.23 -5.63 7.95
N THR A 8 13.73 -6.60 8.71
CA THR A 8 15.03 -6.51 9.40
C THR A 8 16.23 -6.46 8.44
N ALA A 9 16.04 -6.84 7.17
CA ALA A 9 17.05 -6.71 6.11
C ALA A 9 17.04 -5.33 5.43
N GLY A 10 16.13 -4.43 5.81
CA GLY A 10 16.01 -3.09 5.22
C GLY A 10 15.24 -3.05 3.90
N GLU A 11 14.55 -4.13 3.54
CA GLU A 11 13.69 -4.18 2.35
C GLU A 11 12.34 -3.54 2.66
N LYS A 12 11.81 -2.77 1.71
CA LYS A 12 10.51 -2.10 1.85
C LYS A 12 9.38 -3.11 1.63
N LEU A 13 8.63 -3.38 2.70
CA LEU A 13 7.48 -4.28 2.67
C LEU A 13 6.22 -3.54 2.24
N MET A 14 5.94 -2.39 2.86
CA MET A 14 4.70 -1.65 2.63
C MET A 14 4.93 -0.15 2.48
N LEU A 15 4.16 0.47 1.59
CA LEU A 15 3.94 1.90 1.51
C LEU A 15 2.52 2.20 2.00
N ILE A 16 2.40 3.02 3.04
CA ILE A 16 1.11 3.42 3.60
C ILE A 16 0.91 4.91 3.41
N GLU A 17 -0.27 5.27 2.91
CA GLU A 17 -0.72 6.63 2.71
C GLU A 17 -1.99 6.88 3.51
N CYS A 18 -1.93 7.87 4.39
CA CYS A 18 -3.02 8.29 5.25
C CYS A 18 -3.72 9.50 4.62
N LYS A 19 -5.04 9.55 4.75
CA LYS A 19 -5.87 10.69 4.36
C LYS A 19 -6.75 11.12 5.52
N ALA A 20 -7.25 12.35 5.47
CA ALA A 20 -8.20 12.82 6.47
C ALA A 20 -9.49 11.98 6.42
N PRO A 21 -10.20 11.75 7.54
CA PRO A 21 -11.37 10.87 7.58
C PRO A 21 -12.49 11.20 6.59
N LYS A 22 -12.65 12.48 6.24
CA LYS A 22 -13.64 12.97 5.26
C LYS A 22 -13.27 12.68 3.80
N VAL A 23 -12.03 12.28 3.51
CA VAL A 23 -11.55 12.01 2.15
C VAL A 23 -11.91 10.57 1.79
N LYS A 24 -12.69 10.39 0.74
CA LYS A 24 -13.02 9.06 0.22
C LYS A 24 -11.79 8.43 -0.45
N ILE A 25 -11.56 7.15 -0.19
CA ILE A 25 -10.53 6.38 -0.90
C ILE A 25 -11.11 5.94 -2.24
N THR A 26 -10.62 6.53 -3.32
CA THR A 26 -11.06 6.26 -4.69
C THR A 26 -9.93 5.64 -5.51
N ALA A 27 -10.25 5.14 -6.70
CA ALA A 27 -9.26 4.65 -7.66
C ALA A 27 -8.17 5.70 -7.98
N SER A 28 -8.53 6.98 -8.09
CA SER A 28 -7.55 8.05 -8.32
C SER A 28 -6.57 8.26 -7.17
N VAL A 29 -7.00 8.08 -5.92
CA VAL A 29 -6.09 8.10 -4.75
C VAL A 29 -5.10 6.93 -4.83
N PHE A 30 -5.58 5.77 -5.29
CA PHE A 30 -4.74 4.61 -5.52
C PHE A 30 -3.73 4.81 -6.65
N GLU A 31 -4.14 5.37 -7.79
CA GLU A 31 -3.23 5.72 -8.89
C GLU A 31 -2.13 6.69 -8.46
N GLN A 32 -2.45 7.63 -7.57
CA GLN A 32 -1.45 8.51 -6.98
C GLN A 32 -0.44 7.72 -6.13
N ALA A 33 -0.91 6.84 -5.25
CA ALA A 33 -0.05 6.03 -4.39
C ALA A 33 0.80 5.02 -5.19
N SER A 34 0.24 4.41 -6.23
CA SER A 34 0.98 3.48 -7.10
C SER A 34 2.11 4.18 -7.86
N ARG A 35 1.92 5.44 -8.25
CA ARG A 35 2.99 6.26 -8.83
C ARG A 35 4.12 6.54 -7.85
N TYR A 36 3.82 6.80 -6.58
CA TYR A 36 4.88 6.89 -5.56
C TYR A 36 5.57 5.54 -5.34
N ASN A 37 4.80 4.45 -5.38
CA ASN A 37 5.35 3.12 -5.21
C ASN A 37 6.26 2.66 -6.37
N SER A 38 6.20 3.28 -7.56
CA SER A 38 7.16 2.99 -8.63
C SER A 38 8.60 3.38 -8.25
N ILE A 39 8.75 4.37 -7.37
CA ILE A 39 10.05 4.81 -6.82
C ILE A 39 10.44 3.95 -5.63
N HIS A 40 9.48 3.67 -4.74
CA HIS A 40 9.78 2.93 -3.51
C HIS A 40 9.93 1.43 -3.74
N GLN A 41 9.21 0.86 -4.70
CA GLN A 41 9.15 -0.57 -5.00
C GLN A 41 8.76 -1.42 -3.78
N ALA A 42 7.84 -0.91 -2.93
CA ALA A 42 7.31 -1.70 -1.83
C ALA A 42 6.38 -2.80 -2.37
N LYS A 43 6.37 -3.96 -1.71
CA LYS A 43 5.54 -5.11 -2.09
C LYS A 43 4.05 -4.83 -1.94
N TRP A 44 3.68 -3.97 -0.99
CA TRP A 44 2.30 -3.61 -0.68
C TRP A 44 2.07 -2.11 -0.71
N ILE A 45 0.87 -1.72 -1.11
CA ILE A 45 0.32 -0.38 -0.94
C ILE A 45 -0.89 -0.48 -0.02
N VAL A 46 -0.93 0.38 0.99
CA VAL A 46 -2.06 0.52 1.89
C VAL A 46 -2.54 1.97 1.86
N LEU A 47 -3.85 2.14 1.67
CA LEU A 47 -4.51 3.43 1.81
C LEU A 47 -5.45 3.38 3.01
N THR A 48 -5.45 4.44 3.80
CA THR A 48 -6.41 4.57 4.89
C THR A 48 -6.85 6.01 5.10
N ASN A 49 -8.10 6.18 5.51
CA ASN A 49 -8.61 7.44 6.08
C ASN A 49 -9.06 7.26 7.54
N GLY A 50 -8.68 6.15 8.19
CA GLY A 50 -9.08 5.77 9.54
C GLY A 50 -10.49 5.17 9.65
N LEU A 51 -11.31 5.21 8.59
CA LEU A 51 -12.65 4.60 8.54
C LEU A 51 -12.75 3.49 7.50
N GLN A 52 -12.02 3.66 6.39
CA GLN A 52 -11.89 2.71 5.30
C GLN A 52 -10.41 2.43 5.07
N HIS A 53 -10.13 1.18 4.72
CA HIS A 53 -8.80 0.70 4.39
C HIS A 53 -8.85 -0.03 3.05
N VAL A 54 -7.83 0.19 2.23
CA VAL A 54 -7.64 -0.54 0.96
C VAL A 54 -6.24 -1.09 0.95
N TYR A 55 -6.13 -2.39 0.67
CA TYR A 55 -4.88 -3.14 0.65
C TYR A 55 -4.64 -3.68 -0.76
N ALA A 56 -3.44 -3.50 -1.27
CA ALA A 56 -3.04 -4.02 -2.57
C ALA A 56 -1.62 -4.57 -2.53
N LYS A 57 -1.44 -5.77 -3.07
CA LYS A 57 -0.14 -6.41 -3.25
C LYS A 57 0.30 -6.26 -4.70
N MET A 58 1.57 -5.97 -4.92
CA MET A 58 2.18 -6.03 -6.25
C MET A 58 2.27 -7.51 -6.69
N ASP A 59 1.60 -7.85 -7.78
CA ASP A 59 1.87 -9.04 -8.58
C ASP A 59 3.02 -8.70 -9.53
N VAL A 60 4.23 -9.11 -9.13
CA VAL A 60 5.48 -8.81 -9.84
C VAL A 60 5.50 -9.50 -11.21
N GLU A 61 4.92 -10.69 -11.34
CA GLU A 61 4.89 -11.43 -12.60
C GLU A 61 4.01 -10.72 -13.64
N LYS A 62 2.88 -10.14 -13.19
CA LYS A 62 1.95 -9.43 -14.07
C LYS A 62 2.18 -7.92 -14.14
N GLY A 63 3.06 -7.36 -13.32
CA GLY A 63 3.25 -5.91 -13.19
C GLY A 63 1.98 -5.18 -12.78
N SER A 64 1.14 -5.81 -11.96
CA SER A 64 -0.20 -5.31 -11.61
C SER A 64 -0.44 -5.37 -10.11
N PHE A 65 -1.54 -4.80 -9.63
CA PHE A 65 -1.91 -4.87 -8.23
C PHE A 65 -3.10 -5.80 -8.00
N VAL A 66 -2.98 -6.67 -7.01
CA VAL A 66 -4.06 -7.53 -6.52
C VAL A 66 -4.60 -6.93 -5.22
N PHE A 67 -5.88 -6.58 -5.22
CA PHE A 67 -6.56 -6.03 -4.06
C PHE A 67 -6.99 -7.15 -3.11
N THR A 68 -6.79 -6.93 -1.81
CA THR A 68 -7.16 -7.89 -0.76
C THR A 68 -8.11 -7.23 0.24
N GLN A 69 -8.94 -8.03 0.90
CA GLN A 69 -9.87 -7.54 1.92
C GLN A 69 -9.16 -7.23 3.23
N GLU A 70 -8.07 -7.94 3.52
CA GLU A 70 -7.32 -7.84 4.77
C GLU A 70 -5.84 -7.55 4.50
N MET A 71 -5.20 -6.97 5.51
CA MET A 71 -3.76 -6.78 5.56
C MET A 71 -3.13 -8.08 6.04
N PRO A 72 -2.00 -8.53 5.45
CA PRO A 72 -1.29 -9.70 5.96
C PRO A 72 -0.70 -9.43 7.34
N ASP A 73 -0.48 -10.50 8.10
CA ASP A 73 0.33 -10.45 9.32
C ASP A 73 1.79 -10.11 8.97
N TYR A 74 2.49 -9.47 9.90
CA TYR A 74 3.88 -9.06 9.67
C TYR A 74 4.81 -10.25 9.36
N LEU A 75 4.52 -11.42 9.91
CA LEU A 75 5.30 -12.64 9.66
C LEU A 75 5.10 -13.21 8.24
N ASP A 76 4.06 -12.77 7.52
CA ASP A 76 3.72 -13.24 6.17
C ASP A 76 4.20 -12.30 5.05
N LEU A 77 5.05 -11.30 5.36
CA LEU A 77 5.50 -10.21 4.47
C LEU A 77 6.87 -10.40 3.79
#